data_AF-A0A955A9N2-F1
#
_entry.id   AF-A0A955A9N2-F1
#
_cell.length_a   1.000
_cell.length_b   1.000
_cell.length_c   1.000
_cell.angle_alpha   90.00
_cell.angle_beta   90.00
_cell.angle_gamma   90.00
#
_symmetry.space_group_name_H-M   'P 1'
#
loop_
_entity.id
_entity.type
_entity.pdbx_description
1 polymer ?
#
loop_
_entity_poly.entity_id
_entity_poly.type
_entity_poly.pdbx_seq_one_letter_code
_entity_poly.pdbx_strand_id
1 'polypeptide(L)'
;VVASANSIAEDHRQVLEKLAEREAWWTKRRPELEAERLRRLSETQAAAEKRQADIAAEREQMEQQRLAQLAAAEAALAEYEAQGITLAAQRLDDAAAATNWFPLSPDSVTTSNTAQAVVQADRSILVSGNADAGSYQITCTTPLRGLRGFRLEALALPSIPGSGPGLAAQGNFVITEFEVTAAPAAHPEKTTPVKIARGQADFSQDTFAIEQTFDGTKKNQRGWAIAPRTGMTHWASFETQEPVDYEGGTVLTFTIHQFHQAASHRLAHFRLSVTTDAGEIPLGLPEEFAVLRSIPTDKRSPETLATLIDYWKASDTKHGELAQAVATAKKPLEPDAELTKLQAQIASLEKETPDDAKLLQLRLNATASATQLDNPRLTLAQDLTWALINSPAFLFNH
;
A
#
# COMPACT_ATOMS: atom_id res chain seq x y z
N VAL A 1 -54.76 24.90 38.13
CA VAL A 1 -53.72 24.80 39.17
C VAL A 1 -54.00 23.66 40.14
N VAL A 2 -55.07 23.69 40.95
CA VAL A 2 -55.38 22.62 41.92
C VAL A 2 -55.71 21.28 41.24
N ALA A 3 -56.49 21.28 40.15
CA ALA A 3 -56.80 20.06 39.39
C ALA A 3 -55.56 19.41 38.74
N SER A 4 -54.65 20.24 38.22
CA SER A 4 -53.39 19.78 37.60
C SER A 4 -52.39 19.26 38.64
N ALA A 5 -52.29 19.89 39.82
CA ALA A 5 -51.47 19.40 40.92
C ALA A 5 -51.96 18.05 41.47
N ASN A 6 -53.29 17.86 41.53
CA ASN A 6 -53.88 16.58 41.90
C ASN A 6 -53.64 15.49 40.83
N SER A 7 -53.57 15.85 39.54
CA SER A 7 -53.22 14.92 38.45
C SER A 7 -51.78 14.43 38.57
N ILE A 8 -50.82 15.32 38.82
CA ILE A 8 -49.39 14.96 38.97
C ILE A 8 -49.19 14.03 40.18
N ALA A 9 -49.91 14.27 41.29
CA ALA A 9 -49.89 13.41 42.46
C ALA A 9 -50.50 12.03 42.22
N GLU A 10 -51.53 11.94 41.38
CA GLU A 10 -52.14 10.67 40.99
C GLU A 10 -51.23 9.88 40.02
N ASP A 11 -50.67 10.55 39.02
CA ASP A 11 -49.73 9.94 38.06
C ASP A 11 -48.47 9.42 38.77
N HIS A 12 -47.94 10.18 39.73
CA HIS A 12 -46.83 9.74 40.57
C HIS A 12 -47.16 8.46 41.34
N ARG A 13 -48.34 8.41 41.96
CA ARG A 13 -48.80 7.24 42.73
C ARG A 13 -48.91 6.01 41.84
N GLN A 14 -49.47 6.16 40.64
CA GLN A 14 -49.56 5.07 39.67
C GLN A 14 -48.18 4.60 39.18
N VAL A 15 -47.21 5.50 39.01
CA VAL A 15 -45.83 5.13 38.67
C VAL A 15 -45.19 4.34 39.83
N LEU A 16 -45.38 4.77 41.08
CA LEU A 16 -44.88 4.06 42.26
C LEU A 16 -45.50 2.67 42.44
N GLU A 17 -46.82 2.53 42.24
CA GLU A 17 -47.50 1.24 42.30
C GLU A 17 -46.95 0.28 41.24
N LYS A 18 -46.84 0.74 39.98
CA LYS A 18 -46.25 -0.06 38.88
C LYS A 18 -44.79 -0.41 39.14
N LEU A 19 -44.02 0.52 39.73
CA LEU A 19 -42.63 0.27 40.12
C LEU A 19 -42.55 -0.81 41.20
N ALA A 20 -43.35 -0.70 42.28
CA ALA A 20 -43.36 -1.66 43.38
C ALA A 20 -43.74 -3.08 42.92
N GLU A 21 -44.74 -3.20 42.05
CA GLU A 21 -45.11 -4.46 41.41
C GLU A 21 -43.95 -5.05 40.59
N ARG A 22 -43.29 -4.21 39.78
CA ARG A 22 -42.17 -4.65 38.93
C ARG A 22 -40.94 -5.01 39.76
N GLU A 23 -40.66 -4.30 40.85
CA GLU A 23 -39.58 -4.60 41.79
C GLU A 23 -39.82 -5.93 42.53
N ALA A 24 -41.05 -6.15 43.02
CA ALA A 24 -41.43 -7.41 43.64
C ALA A 24 -41.32 -8.59 42.67
N TRP A 25 -41.72 -8.40 41.41
CA TRP A 25 -41.53 -9.39 40.35
C TRP A 25 -40.04 -9.63 40.05
N TRP A 26 -39.24 -8.57 39.88
CA TRP A 26 -37.82 -8.68 39.53
C TRP A 26 -36.99 -9.32 40.64
N THR A 27 -37.32 -9.03 41.90
CA THR A 27 -36.69 -9.66 43.08
C THR A 27 -36.84 -11.19 43.07
N LYS A 28 -37.95 -11.70 42.51
CA LYS A 28 -38.16 -13.15 42.33
C LYS A 28 -37.56 -13.68 41.04
N ARG A 29 -37.69 -12.93 39.94
CA ARG A 29 -37.28 -13.38 38.60
C ARG A 29 -35.77 -13.34 38.38
N ARG A 30 -35.08 -12.32 38.88
CA ARG A 30 -33.63 -12.16 38.67
C ARG A 30 -32.82 -13.34 39.20
N PRO A 31 -33.06 -13.87 40.43
CA PRO A 31 -32.37 -15.06 40.91
C PRO A 31 -32.59 -16.30 40.02
N GLU A 32 -33.78 -16.48 39.44
CA GLU A 32 -34.05 -17.59 38.51
C GLU A 32 -33.23 -17.47 37.22
N LEU A 33 -33.19 -16.27 36.64
CA LEU A 33 -32.39 -15.97 35.44
C LEU A 33 -30.89 -16.12 35.71
N GLU A 34 -30.45 -15.70 36.90
CA GLU A 34 -29.05 -15.80 37.32
C GLU A 34 -28.62 -17.25 37.57
N ALA A 35 -29.50 -18.06 38.18
CA ALA A 35 -29.27 -19.50 38.32
C ALA A 35 -29.20 -20.20 36.96
N GLU A 36 -30.08 -19.84 36.02
CA GLU A 36 -30.04 -20.35 34.65
C GLU A 36 -28.75 -19.92 33.92
N ARG A 37 -28.34 -18.66 34.06
CA ARG A 37 -27.09 -18.14 33.49
C ARG A 37 -25.89 -18.95 34.00
N LEU A 38 -25.78 -19.13 35.31
CA LEU A 38 -24.68 -19.86 35.95
C LEU A 38 -24.67 -21.34 35.54
N ARG A 39 -25.84 -21.98 35.44
CA ARG A 39 -25.95 -23.34 34.92
C ARG A 39 -25.42 -23.43 33.49
N ARG A 40 -25.91 -22.56 32.60
CA ARG A 40 -25.47 -22.52 31.20
C ARG A 40 -23.98 -22.20 31.07
N LEU A 41 -23.46 -21.32 31.92
CA LEU A 41 -22.02 -21.01 31.97
C LEU A 41 -21.22 -22.27 32.29
N SER A 42 -21.59 -22.99 33.35
CA SER A 42 -20.92 -24.23 33.74
C SER A 42 -21.01 -25.32 32.65
N GLU A 43 -22.17 -25.50 32.03
CA GLU A 43 -22.36 -26.45 30.93
C GLU A 43 -21.50 -26.08 29.70
N THR A 44 -21.45 -24.78 29.35
CA THR A 44 -20.66 -24.30 28.21
C THR A 44 -19.15 -24.40 28.49
N GLN A 45 -18.71 -24.15 29.72
CA GLN A 45 -17.33 -24.35 30.15
C GLN A 45 -16.93 -25.83 30.04
N ALA A 46 -17.76 -26.75 30.53
CA ALA A 46 -17.50 -28.18 30.41
C ALA A 46 -17.47 -28.65 28.94
N ALA A 47 -18.35 -28.10 28.09
CA ALA A 47 -18.32 -28.37 26.65
C ALA A 47 -17.03 -27.85 25.99
N ALA A 48 -16.54 -26.68 26.38
CA ALA A 48 -15.29 -26.12 25.87
C ALA A 48 -14.07 -26.95 26.29
N GLU A 49 -14.00 -27.37 27.56
CA GLU A 49 -12.94 -28.25 28.06
C GLU A 49 -12.95 -29.60 27.33
N LYS A 50 -14.13 -30.18 27.14
CA LYS A 50 -14.27 -31.42 26.37
C LYS A 50 -13.82 -31.24 24.93
N ARG A 51 -14.28 -30.19 24.24
CA ARG A 51 -13.87 -29.90 22.85
C ARG A 51 -12.35 -29.72 22.76
N GLN A 52 -11.75 -29.00 23.71
CA GLN A 52 -10.31 -28.80 23.78
C GLN A 52 -9.55 -30.12 23.95
N ALA A 53 -10.05 -31.04 24.78
CA ALA A 53 -9.48 -32.37 24.95
C ALA A 53 -9.65 -33.24 23.68
N ASP A 54 -10.83 -33.20 23.06
CA ASP A 54 -11.18 -33.99 21.87
C ASP A 54 -10.27 -33.65 20.68
N ILE A 55 -9.89 -32.37 20.52
CA ILE A 55 -9.02 -31.92 19.42
C ILE A 55 -7.52 -31.90 19.77
N ALA A 56 -7.13 -32.15 21.02
CA ALA A 56 -5.76 -31.91 21.48
C ALA A 56 -4.70 -32.66 20.64
N ALA A 57 -4.92 -33.95 20.39
CA ALA A 57 -3.99 -34.78 19.62
C ALA A 57 -3.91 -34.35 18.15
N GLU A 58 -5.06 -34.02 17.53
CA GLU A 58 -5.09 -33.52 16.14
C GLU A 58 -4.37 -32.17 16.03
N ARG A 59 -4.58 -31.26 16.99
CA ARG A 59 -3.91 -29.96 17.06
C ARG A 59 -2.40 -30.11 17.22
N GLU A 60 -1.95 -31.03 18.07
CA GLU A 60 -0.53 -31.33 18.24
C GLU A 60 0.09 -31.86 16.94
N GLN A 61 -0.57 -32.78 16.25
CA GLN A 61 -0.10 -33.30 14.97
C GLN A 61 -0.04 -32.21 13.89
N MET A 62 -1.09 -31.38 13.77
CA MET A 62 -1.09 -30.26 12.83
C MET A 62 0.05 -29.27 13.14
N GLU A 63 0.33 -29.01 14.41
CA GLU A 63 1.41 -28.10 14.80
C GLU A 63 2.79 -28.70 14.49
N GLN A 64 3.00 -29.99 14.77
CA GLN A 64 4.23 -30.68 14.38
C GLN A 64 4.42 -30.66 12.86
N GLN A 65 3.36 -30.90 12.08
CA GLN A 65 3.40 -30.83 10.62
C GLN A 65 3.75 -29.41 10.14
N ARG A 66 3.14 -28.38 10.74
CA ARG A 66 3.43 -26.98 10.43
C ARG A 66 4.89 -26.62 10.72
N LEU A 67 5.42 -27.05 11.86
CA LEU A 67 6.82 -26.84 12.23
C LEU A 67 7.79 -27.57 11.29
N ALA A 68 7.45 -28.80 10.88
CA ALA A 68 8.24 -29.53 9.89
C ALA A 68 8.22 -28.84 8.51
N GLN A 69 7.07 -28.34 8.06
CA GLN A 69 6.94 -27.56 6.84
C GLN A 69 7.74 -26.25 6.91
N LEU A 70 7.70 -25.57 8.05
CA LEU A 70 8.47 -24.34 8.28
C LEU A 70 9.98 -24.63 8.18
N ALA A 71 10.47 -25.65 8.88
CA ALA A 71 11.87 -26.04 8.84
C ALA A 71 12.33 -26.42 7.42
N ALA A 72 11.50 -27.16 6.68
CA ALA A 72 11.79 -27.52 5.29
C ALA A 72 11.82 -26.29 4.36
N ALA A 73 10.87 -25.37 4.52
CA ALA A 73 10.81 -24.13 3.73
C ALA A 73 11.99 -23.20 4.03
N GLU A 74 12.37 -23.05 5.31
CA GLU A 74 13.54 -22.24 5.71
C GLU A 74 14.84 -22.85 5.19
N ALA A 75 14.99 -24.18 5.25
CA ALA A 75 16.14 -24.87 4.67
C ALA A 75 16.23 -24.68 3.15
N ALA A 76 15.11 -24.81 2.44
CA ALA A 76 15.06 -24.62 0.99
C ALA A 76 15.39 -23.17 0.58
N LEU A 77 14.88 -22.17 1.31
CA LEU A 77 15.22 -20.77 1.09
C LEU A 77 16.72 -20.53 1.36
N ALA A 78 17.26 -21.03 2.47
CA ALA A 78 18.67 -20.87 2.82
C ALA A 78 19.60 -21.53 1.79
N GLU A 79 19.27 -22.74 1.32
CA GLU A 79 20.03 -23.43 0.27
C GLU A 79 20.03 -22.65 -1.04
N TYR A 80 18.89 -22.03 -1.39
CA TYR A 80 18.79 -21.19 -2.58
C TYR A 80 19.59 -19.90 -2.44
N GLU A 81 19.51 -19.23 -1.29
CA GLU A 81 20.27 -18.01 -1.03
C GLU A 81 21.78 -18.24 -0.95
N ALA A 82 22.21 -19.43 -0.52
CA ALA A 82 23.63 -19.82 -0.54
C ALA A 82 24.22 -19.87 -1.95
N GLN A 83 23.37 -20.04 -2.98
CA GLN A 83 23.78 -19.98 -4.39
C GLN A 83 23.85 -18.55 -4.93
N GLY A 84 23.47 -17.53 -4.14
CA GLY A 84 23.33 -16.15 -4.59
C GLY A 84 24.59 -15.57 -5.24
N ILE A 85 25.79 -15.86 -4.70
CA ILE A 85 27.04 -15.42 -5.33
C ILE A 85 27.28 -16.08 -6.68
N THR A 86 27.02 -17.39 -6.79
CA THR A 86 27.19 -18.13 -8.05
C THR A 86 26.24 -17.61 -9.11
N LEU A 87 24.97 -17.39 -8.74
CA LEU A 87 23.95 -16.87 -9.65
C LEU A 87 24.22 -15.42 -10.06
N ALA A 88 24.62 -14.57 -9.12
CA ALA A 88 25.01 -13.18 -9.41
C ALA A 88 26.24 -13.12 -10.33
N ALA A 89 27.26 -13.95 -10.07
CA ALA A 89 28.45 -14.03 -10.92
C ALA A 89 28.11 -14.53 -12.33
N GLN A 90 27.31 -15.59 -12.45
CA GLN A 90 26.81 -16.08 -13.74
C GLN A 90 26.04 -14.99 -14.50
N ARG A 91 25.18 -14.22 -13.81
CA ARG A 91 24.43 -13.14 -14.45
C ARG A 91 25.32 -12.02 -15.01
N LEU A 92 26.44 -11.71 -14.34
CA LEU A 92 27.44 -10.77 -14.85
C LEU A 92 28.14 -11.29 -16.11
N ASP A 93 28.40 -12.60 -16.15
CA ASP A 93 29.10 -13.26 -17.26
C ASP A 93 28.17 -13.50 -18.47
N ASP A 94 26.89 -13.83 -18.21
CA ASP A 94 25.84 -14.06 -19.21
C ASP A 94 25.24 -12.77 -19.77
N ALA A 95 25.46 -11.63 -19.10
CA ALA A 95 25.02 -10.34 -19.62
C ALA A 95 25.61 -10.14 -21.02
N ALA A 96 24.75 -9.79 -21.98
CA ALA A 96 25.14 -9.55 -23.38
C ALA A 96 26.39 -8.67 -23.46
N ALA A 97 27.16 -8.85 -24.55
CA ALA A 97 28.38 -8.11 -24.81
C ALA A 97 28.22 -6.64 -24.42
N ALA A 98 29.21 -6.12 -23.70
CA ALA A 98 29.21 -4.81 -23.10
C ALA A 98 28.90 -3.72 -24.13
N THR A 99 27.63 -3.32 -24.26
CA THR A 99 27.32 -2.04 -24.88
C THR A 99 27.92 -0.96 -24.00
N ASN A 100 28.77 -0.13 -24.59
CA ASN A 100 29.38 0.98 -23.89
C ASN A 100 28.33 2.08 -23.75
N TRP A 101 27.83 2.24 -22.53
CA TRP A 101 26.91 3.29 -22.16
C TRP A 101 27.69 4.47 -21.58
N PHE A 102 27.37 5.67 -22.07
CA PHE A 102 27.94 6.93 -21.60
C PHE A 102 26.85 7.70 -20.85
N PRO A 103 26.89 7.75 -19.50
CA PRO A 103 25.89 8.48 -18.75
C PRO A 103 25.97 9.98 -19.05
N LEU A 104 24.83 10.56 -19.38
CA LEU A 104 24.71 11.97 -19.72
C LEU A 104 24.68 12.82 -18.45
N SER A 105 25.28 14.00 -18.52
CA SER A 105 25.09 15.04 -17.51
C SER A 105 23.98 15.98 -18.00
N PRO A 106 22.84 16.09 -17.31
CA PRO A 106 21.81 17.06 -17.66
C PRO A 106 22.32 18.50 -17.52
N ASP A 107 22.16 19.30 -18.57
CA ASP A 107 22.39 20.74 -18.54
C ASP A 107 21.22 21.47 -17.88
N SER A 108 20.00 21.00 -18.12
CA SER A 108 18.79 21.49 -17.46
C SER A 108 17.73 20.40 -17.35
N VAL A 109 16.90 20.53 -16.31
CA VAL A 109 15.70 19.70 -16.10
C VAL A 109 14.54 20.65 -15.78
N THR A 110 13.47 20.56 -16.56
CA THR A 110 12.24 21.32 -16.31
C THR A 110 11.06 20.36 -16.17
N THR A 111 10.06 20.77 -15.39
CA THR A 111 8.87 19.96 -15.10
C THR A 111 7.63 20.76 -15.47
N SER A 112 6.66 20.12 -16.14
CA SER A 112 5.43 20.81 -16.58
C SER A 112 4.46 21.09 -15.42
N ASN A 113 4.67 20.42 -14.28
CA ASN A 113 3.78 20.39 -13.13
C ASN A 113 4.42 21.06 -11.90
N THR A 114 5.47 21.87 -12.08
CA THR A 114 6.20 22.56 -10.98
C THR A 114 6.85 21.64 -9.94
N ALA A 115 7.01 20.34 -10.24
CA ALA A 115 7.84 19.45 -9.44
C ALA A 115 9.30 19.95 -9.40
N GLN A 116 9.97 19.76 -8.27
CA GLN A 116 11.38 20.10 -8.14
C GLN A 116 12.20 18.95 -8.72
N ALA A 117 13.24 19.27 -9.49
CA ALA A 117 14.17 18.28 -10.03
C ALA A 117 15.60 18.73 -9.72
N VAL A 118 16.39 17.82 -9.17
CA VAL A 118 17.78 18.07 -8.73
C VAL A 118 18.69 17.05 -9.36
N VAL A 119 19.65 17.53 -10.17
CA VAL A 119 20.73 16.71 -10.71
C VAL A 119 21.71 16.35 -9.60
N GLN A 120 22.01 15.07 -9.45
CA GLN A 120 22.89 14.51 -8.44
C GLN A 120 24.33 14.38 -8.93
N ALA A 121 25.26 14.15 -8.01
CA ALA A 121 26.70 14.02 -8.33
C ALA A 121 27.02 12.83 -9.25
N ASP A 122 26.20 11.78 -9.23
CA ASP A 122 26.32 10.60 -10.09
C ASP A 122 25.62 10.77 -11.46
N ARG A 123 25.19 12.01 -11.78
CA ARG A 123 24.42 12.41 -12.97
C ARG A 123 22.99 11.86 -13.02
N SER A 124 22.50 11.24 -11.95
CA SER A 124 21.08 10.94 -11.82
C SER A 124 20.27 12.21 -11.54
N ILE A 125 18.96 12.14 -11.71
CA ILE A 125 17.99 13.20 -11.46
C ILE A 125 17.05 12.70 -10.37
N LEU A 126 16.93 13.48 -9.29
CA LEU A 126 15.96 13.25 -8.23
C LEU A 126 14.84 14.29 -8.33
N VAL A 127 13.60 13.82 -8.48
CA VAL A 127 12.39 14.62 -8.55
C VAL A 127 11.61 14.50 -7.24
N SER A 128 11.09 15.62 -6.75
CA SER A 128 10.30 15.68 -5.52
C SER A 128 9.24 16.79 -5.56
N GLY A 129 8.36 16.83 -4.56
CA GLY A 129 7.31 17.84 -4.46
C GLY A 129 6.06 17.44 -5.25
N ASN A 130 5.67 18.24 -6.24
CA ASN A 130 4.42 18.00 -6.97
C ASN A 130 4.43 16.66 -7.75
N ALA A 131 3.54 15.75 -7.35
CA ALA A 131 3.41 14.41 -7.93
C ALA A 131 2.24 14.28 -8.92
N ASP A 132 1.57 15.38 -9.28
CA ASP A 132 0.52 15.37 -10.29
C ASP A 132 1.05 14.97 -11.68
N ALA A 133 0.16 14.54 -12.57
CA ALA A 133 0.46 14.22 -13.95
C ALA A 133 1.19 15.38 -14.67
N GLY A 134 2.11 15.05 -15.57
CA GLY A 134 2.88 16.05 -16.31
C GLY A 134 3.98 15.45 -17.17
N SER A 135 5.00 16.24 -17.49
CA SER A 135 6.20 15.79 -18.18
C SER A 135 7.47 16.32 -17.52
N TYR A 136 8.58 15.64 -17.79
CA TYR A 136 9.94 16.13 -17.56
C TYR A 136 10.57 16.42 -18.92
N GLN A 137 11.26 17.54 -19.03
CA GLN A 137 12.11 17.85 -20.17
C GLN A 137 13.55 17.99 -19.68
N ILE A 138 14.43 17.13 -20.20
CA ILE A 138 15.82 17.03 -19.81
C ILE A 138 16.67 17.36 -21.05
N THR A 139 17.49 18.41 -20.95
CA THR A 139 18.43 18.79 -22.01
C THR A 139 19.83 18.36 -21.62
N CYS A 140 20.53 17.67 -22.52
CA CYS A 140 21.90 17.21 -22.34
C CYS A 140 22.74 17.52 -23.59
N THR A 141 23.94 18.04 -23.40
CA THR A 141 24.91 18.26 -24.47
C THR A 141 25.98 17.16 -24.43
N THR A 142 26.28 16.57 -25.58
CA THR A 142 27.33 15.54 -25.72
C THR A 142 28.21 15.80 -26.93
N PRO A 143 29.55 15.57 -26.84
CA PRO A 143 30.43 15.64 -28.01
C PRO A 143 30.34 14.39 -28.89
N LEU A 144 29.61 13.36 -28.45
CA LEU A 144 29.53 12.07 -29.13
C LEU A 144 28.75 12.17 -30.45
N ARG A 145 29.19 11.34 -31.39
CA ARG A 145 28.69 11.21 -32.77
C ARG A 145 28.16 9.81 -33.00
N GLY A 146 27.27 9.66 -33.97
CA GLY A 146 26.68 8.37 -34.33
C GLY A 146 25.96 7.70 -33.16
N LEU A 147 25.14 8.45 -32.41
CA LEU A 147 24.36 7.91 -31.29
C LEU A 147 23.32 6.94 -31.85
N ARG A 148 23.27 5.72 -31.31
CA ARG A 148 22.41 4.62 -31.79
C ARG A 148 21.42 4.12 -30.77
N GLY A 149 21.58 4.52 -29.51
CA GLY A 149 20.63 4.15 -28.48
C GLY A 149 20.69 5.01 -27.23
N PHE A 150 19.63 4.90 -26.45
CA PHE A 150 19.42 5.58 -25.18
C PHE A 150 19.14 4.55 -24.09
N ARG A 151 19.59 4.82 -22.86
CA ARG A 151 19.24 4.04 -21.68
C ARG A 151 18.57 4.94 -20.65
N LEU A 152 17.46 4.49 -20.10
CA LEU A 152 16.79 5.07 -18.95
C LEU A 152 16.92 4.10 -17.78
N GLU A 153 17.60 4.50 -16.73
CA GLU A 153 17.68 3.74 -15.47
C GLU A 153 16.75 4.41 -14.46
N ALA A 154 15.77 3.69 -13.94
CA ALA A 154 14.88 4.09 -12.85
C ALA A 154 15.44 3.52 -11.55
N LEU A 155 16.03 4.37 -10.70
CA LEU A 155 16.92 3.97 -9.61
C LEU A 155 16.20 3.88 -8.27
N ALA A 156 16.46 2.83 -7.50
CA ALA A 156 15.95 2.72 -6.14
C ALA A 156 16.70 3.69 -5.20
N LEU A 157 15.96 4.24 -4.24
CA LEU A 157 16.52 5.14 -3.23
C LEU A 157 15.70 5.04 -1.93
N PRO A 158 16.28 4.57 -0.81
CA PRO A 158 15.54 4.38 0.44
C PRO A 158 14.85 5.62 1.02
N SER A 159 15.30 6.83 0.65
CA SER A 159 14.76 8.10 1.16
C SER A 159 13.51 8.59 0.43
N ILE A 160 13.01 7.88 -0.59
CA ILE A 160 11.77 8.22 -1.32
C ILE A 160 10.66 7.17 -1.07
N PRO A 161 9.38 7.51 -1.33
CA PRO A 161 8.26 6.59 -1.09
C PRO A 161 8.46 5.21 -1.72
N GLY A 162 8.17 4.15 -0.96
CA GLY A 162 8.34 2.76 -1.40
C GLY A 162 9.78 2.36 -1.74
N SER A 163 10.78 3.13 -1.34
CA SER A 163 12.17 3.05 -1.81
C SER A 163 12.34 3.27 -3.33
N GLY A 164 11.35 3.91 -3.97
CA GLY A 164 11.37 4.27 -5.38
C GLY A 164 11.11 3.11 -6.33
N PRO A 165 11.46 3.27 -7.62
CA PRO A 165 12.04 4.48 -8.24
C PRO A 165 11.01 5.60 -8.53
N GLY A 166 9.72 5.38 -8.26
CA GLY A 166 8.63 6.36 -8.43
C GLY A 166 8.21 7.10 -7.15
N LEU A 167 7.35 8.11 -7.31
CA LEU A 167 6.81 8.94 -6.23
C LEU A 167 5.55 8.36 -5.57
N ALA A 168 4.94 7.33 -6.16
CA ALA A 168 3.77 6.70 -5.57
C ALA A 168 4.15 6.05 -4.23
N ALA A 169 3.20 5.90 -3.29
CA ALA A 169 3.48 5.41 -1.94
C ALA A 169 4.22 4.05 -1.92
N GLN A 170 3.93 3.20 -2.91
CA GLN A 170 4.53 1.90 -3.14
C GLN A 170 5.80 1.94 -3.99
N GLY A 171 6.20 3.08 -4.53
CA GLY A 171 7.40 3.26 -5.37
C GLY A 171 7.19 3.09 -6.87
N ASN A 172 5.95 2.93 -7.35
CA ASN A 172 5.66 2.75 -8.78
C ASN A 172 5.62 4.09 -9.56
N PHE A 173 5.75 4.01 -10.88
CA PHE A 173 5.57 5.12 -11.83
C PHE A 173 4.85 4.63 -13.08
N VAL A 174 4.38 5.56 -13.93
CA VAL A 174 3.93 5.24 -15.29
C VAL A 174 4.50 6.25 -16.28
N ILE A 175 5.43 5.82 -17.13
CA ILE A 175 5.89 6.62 -18.27
C ILE A 175 4.94 6.36 -19.43
N THR A 176 4.14 7.37 -19.80
CA THR A 176 3.19 7.27 -20.91
C THR A 176 3.84 7.49 -22.27
N GLU A 177 4.94 8.25 -22.34
CA GLU A 177 5.74 8.42 -23.57
C GLU A 177 7.18 8.89 -23.23
N PHE A 178 8.16 8.41 -23.99
CA PHE A 178 9.57 8.74 -23.94
C PHE A 178 10.00 9.28 -25.31
N GLU A 179 10.03 10.61 -25.44
CA GLU A 179 10.40 11.28 -26.69
C GLU A 179 11.83 11.79 -26.63
N VAL A 180 12.54 11.74 -27.76
CA VAL A 180 13.87 12.33 -27.91
C VAL A 180 13.90 13.23 -29.13
N THR A 181 14.50 14.40 -28.97
CA THR A 181 14.86 15.27 -30.08
C THR A 181 16.34 15.60 -30.03
N ALA A 182 16.94 15.87 -31.19
CA ALA A 182 18.36 16.17 -31.32
C ALA A 182 18.59 17.40 -32.20
N ALA A 183 19.60 18.19 -31.86
CA ALA A 183 20.07 19.33 -32.64
C ALA A 183 21.62 19.36 -32.67
N PRO A 184 22.25 19.94 -33.72
CA PRO A 184 23.67 20.24 -33.68
C PRO A 184 24.00 21.20 -32.53
N ALA A 185 25.10 20.98 -31.81
CA ALA A 185 25.47 21.83 -30.67
C ALA A 185 25.70 23.30 -31.06
N ALA A 186 26.15 23.57 -32.28
CA ALA A 186 26.31 24.93 -32.81
C ALA A 186 24.96 25.61 -33.16
N HIS A 187 23.89 24.84 -33.32
CA HIS A 187 22.55 25.31 -33.73
C HIS A 187 21.45 24.59 -32.93
N PRO A 188 21.39 24.78 -31.59
CA PRO A 188 20.47 24.06 -30.71
C PRO A 188 18.99 24.32 -31.04
N GLU A 189 18.68 25.40 -31.76
CA GLU A 189 17.34 25.71 -32.23
C GLU A 189 16.85 24.81 -33.38
N LYS A 190 17.77 24.15 -34.10
CA LYS A 190 17.45 23.26 -35.23
C LYS A 190 17.17 21.84 -34.78
N THR A 191 16.17 21.69 -33.92
CA THR A 191 15.79 20.40 -33.35
C THR A 191 15.07 19.50 -34.36
N THR A 192 15.39 18.21 -34.34
CA THR A 192 14.73 17.17 -35.12
C THR A 192 14.31 15.99 -34.23
N PRO A 193 13.14 15.36 -34.45
CA PRO A 193 12.75 14.17 -33.71
C PRO A 193 13.68 12.98 -33.99
N VAL A 194 14.08 12.27 -32.93
CA VAL A 194 14.80 11.00 -33.05
C VAL A 194 13.80 9.87 -32.89
N LYS A 195 13.54 9.13 -33.96
CA LYS A 195 12.61 7.99 -33.93
C LYS A 195 13.26 6.81 -33.21
N ILE A 196 12.51 6.20 -32.29
CA ILE A 196 12.89 4.95 -31.62
C ILE A 196 12.34 3.80 -32.46
N ALA A 197 13.21 2.86 -32.84
CA ALA A 197 12.85 1.67 -33.60
C ALA A 197 12.44 0.51 -32.69
N ARG A 198 13.08 0.38 -31.52
CA ARG A 198 12.85 -0.71 -30.57
C ARG A 198 13.14 -0.24 -29.14
N GLY A 199 12.41 -0.81 -28.19
CA GLY A 199 12.66 -0.67 -26.75
C GLY A 199 12.70 -2.04 -26.08
N GLN A 200 13.44 -2.14 -24.98
CA GLN A 200 13.48 -3.31 -24.11
C GLN A 200 13.53 -2.81 -22.66
N ALA A 201 12.88 -3.51 -21.74
CA ALA A 201 12.95 -3.24 -20.30
C ALA A 201 13.28 -4.52 -19.53
N ASP A 202 13.92 -4.40 -18.37
CA ASP A 202 14.21 -5.54 -17.49
C ASP A 202 12.93 -6.17 -16.93
N PHE A 203 11.92 -5.33 -16.70
CA PHE A 203 10.61 -5.74 -16.26
C PHE A 203 9.54 -4.78 -16.79
N SER A 204 8.33 -5.29 -17.00
CA SER A 204 7.14 -4.47 -17.26
C SER A 204 5.97 -5.05 -16.48
N GLN A 205 5.24 -4.18 -15.78
CA GLN A 205 3.96 -4.53 -15.19
C GLN A 205 3.04 -5.08 -16.29
N ASP A 206 2.20 -6.05 -15.94
CA ASP A 206 1.23 -6.61 -16.88
C ASP A 206 0.40 -5.51 -17.55
N THR A 207 0.25 -5.58 -18.87
CA THR A 207 -0.37 -4.57 -19.77
C THR A 207 0.36 -3.22 -19.95
N PHE A 208 1.47 -2.97 -19.23
CA PHE A 208 2.29 -1.75 -19.32
C PHE A 208 3.65 -2.02 -19.99
N ALA A 209 3.60 -2.49 -21.24
CA ALA A 209 4.77 -2.86 -22.03
C ALA A 209 5.58 -1.64 -22.50
N ILE A 210 6.90 -1.77 -22.58
CA ILE A 210 7.82 -0.69 -22.94
C ILE A 210 7.53 -0.07 -24.31
N GLU A 211 6.99 -0.83 -25.26
CA GLU A 211 6.64 -0.37 -26.60
C GLU A 211 5.55 0.73 -26.60
N GLN A 212 4.77 0.80 -25.52
CA GLN A 212 3.74 1.81 -25.35
C GLN A 212 4.33 3.19 -25.03
N THR A 213 5.62 3.28 -24.71
CA THR A 213 6.27 4.57 -24.41
C THR A 213 6.84 5.26 -25.64
N PHE A 214 6.75 4.69 -26.83
CA PHE A 214 7.22 5.32 -28.06
C PHE A 214 6.24 5.07 -29.22
N ASP A 215 4.95 4.99 -28.90
CA ASP A 215 3.85 4.80 -29.85
C ASP A 215 3.28 6.14 -30.37
N GLY A 216 3.77 7.27 -29.87
CA GLY A 216 3.31 8.63 -30.19
C GLY A 216 2.11 9.11 -29.38
N THR A 217 1.62 8.33 -28.41
CA THR A 217 0.41 8.62 -27.63
C THR A 217 0.73 9.05 -26.19
N LYS A 218 1.01 10.33 -26.03
CA LYS A 218 1.48 10.96 -24.78
C LYS A 218 0.51 10.88 -23.59
N LYS A 219 -0.79 10.91 -23.83
CA LYS A 219 -1.85 11.07 -22.81
C LYS A 219 -2.81 9.89 -22.77
N ASN A 220 -2.29 8.68 -22.83
CA ASN A 220 -3.08 7.47 -22.62
C ASN A 220 -2.96 6.96 -21.17
N GLN A 221 -3.66 5.87 -20.87
CA GLN A 221 -3.61 5.18 -19.58
C GLN A 221 -2.72 3.92 -19.66
N ARG A 222 -1.72 3.97 -20.53
CA ARG A 222 -0.78 2.89 -20.86
C ARG A 222 0.65 3.45 -20.78
N GLY A 223 1.65 2.61 -20.99
CA GLY A 223 3.04 3.04 -20.90
C GLY A 223 3.90 2.00 -20.20
N TRP A 224 5.00 2.42 -19.61
CA TRP A 224 5.87 1.54 -18.82
C TRP A 224 5.70 1.78 -17.33
N ALA A 225 5.46 0.70 -16.59
CA ALA A 225 5.30 0.66 -15.15
C ALA A 225 5.96 -0.61 -14.59
N ILE A 226 6.22 -0.64 -13.28
CA ILE A 226 7.09 -1.67 -12.67
C ILE A 226 6.46 -2.41 -11.48
N ALA A 227 5.17 -2.19 -11.17
CA ALA A 227 4.51 -2.99 -10.14
C ALA A 227 4.35 -4.47 -10.59
N PRO A 228 4.45 -5.45 -9.67
CA PRO A 228 4.65 -5.30 -8.23
C PRO A 228 6.13 -5.21 -7.80
N ARG A 229 7.09 -5.11 -8.71
CA ARG A 229 8.53 -5.12 -8.42
C ARG A 229 9.08 -3.75 -8.00
N THR A 230 8.41 -3.05 -7.10
CA THR A 230 8.88 -1.73 -6.64
C THR A 230 10.04 -1.84 -5.62
N GLY A 231 10.68 -0.71 -5.31
CA GLY A 231 11.76 -0.65 -4.32
C GLY A 231 13.10 -1.18 -4.80
N MET A 232 13.25 -1.42 -6.11
CA MET A 232 14.49 -1.85 -6.77
C MET A 232 14.73 -1.09 -8.06
N THR A 233 15.97 -1.11 -8.54
CA THR A 233 16.34 -0.47 -9.81
C THR A 233 15.72 -1.21 -11.00
N HIS A 234 15.18 -0.46 -11.94
CA HIS A 234 14.71 -0.93 -13.24
C HIS A 234 15.39 -0.15 -14.36
N TRP A 235 15.44 -0.69 -15.57
CA TRP A 235 16.00 0.03 -16.70
C TRP A 235 15.40 -0.39 -18.03
N ALA A 236 15.48 0.53 -18.98
CA ALA A 236 15.10 0.31 -20.35
C ALA A 236 16.17 0.82 -21.31
N SER A 237 16.33 0.12 -22.43
CA SER A 237 17.17 0.51 -23.57
C SER A 237 16.29 0.81 -24.77
N PHE A 238 16.60 1.86 -25.51
CA PHE A 238 15.90 2.28 -26.72
C PHE A 238 16.90 2.37 -27.88
N GLU A 239 16.60 1.69 -28.98
CA GLU A 239 17.38 1.73 -30.22
C GLU A 239 16.81 2.81 -31.15
N THR A 240 17.67 3.65 -31.71
CA THR A 240 17.24 4.67 -32.68
C THR A 240 17.04 4.05 -34.06
N GLN A 241 16.06 4.55 -34.82
CA GLN A 241 15.83 4.11 -36.19
C GLN A 241 16.99 4.50 -37.12
N GLU A 242 17.55 5.69 -36.89
CA GLU A 242 18.72 6.19 -37.59
C GLU A 242 19.74 6.74 -36.56
N PRO A 243 21.05 6.65 -36.82
CA PRO A 243 22.04 7.22 -35.94
C PRO A 243 21.94 8.75 -35.90
N VAL A 244 22.07 9.34 -34.71
CA VAL A 244 22.21 10.80 -34.57
C VAL A 244 23.68 11.17 -34.73
N ASP A 245 24.02 11.80 -35.84
CA ASP A 245 25.41 12.11 -36.20
C ASP A 245 25.61 13.59 -36.59
N TYR A 246 25.71 14.46 -35.59
CA TYR A 246 26.07 15.87 -35.81
C TYR A 246 27.54 16.13 -35.54
N GLU A 247 28.20 16.82 -36.48
CA GLU A 247 29.57 17.28 -36.28
C GLU A 247 29.63 18.37 -35.20
N GLY A 248 30.67 18.35 -34.37
CA GLY A 248 30.85 19.36 -33.31
C GLY A 248 29.96 19.16 -32.07
N GLY A 249 29.24 18.04 -31.98
CA GLY A 249 28.44 17.65 -30.82
C GLY A 249 26.94 17.76 -31.05
N THR A 250 26.19 17.14 -30.15
CA THR A 250 24.73 16.99 -30.20
C THR A 250 24.11 17.52 -28.91
N VAL A 251 23.06 18.32 -29.05
CA VAL A 251 22.13 18.66 -27.96
C VAL A 251 20.95 17.70 -28.05
N LEU A 252 20.74 16.90 -27.01
CA LEU A 252 19.63 15.98 -26.86
C LEU A 252 18.62 16.58 -25.90
N THR A 253 17.34 16.55 -26.27
CA THR A 253 16.24 16.88 -25.38
C THR A 253 15.35 15.65 -25.22
N PHE A 254 15.37 15.05 -24.04
CA PHE A 254 14.49 13.95 -23.64
C PHE A 254 13.22 14.53 -23.02
N THR A 255 12.06 14.05 -23.44
CA THR A 255 10.77 14.39 -22.81
C THR A 255 10.10 13.13 -22.29
N ILE A 256 9.98 13.01 -20.97
CA ILE A 256 9.32 11.90 -20.29
C ILE A 256 7.90 12.34 -19.91
N HIS A 257 6.89 11.86 -20.63
CA HIS A 257 5.49 12.12 -20.36
C HIS A 257 4.95 11.10 -19.35
N GLN A 258 4.17 11.57 -18.38
CA GLN A 258 3.56 10.72 -17.35
C GLN A 258 2.16 11.28 -17.04
N PHE A 259 1.20 10.92 -17.89
CA PHE A 259 -0.20 11.39 -17.83
C PHE A 259 -1.20 10.30 -17.44
N HIS A 260 -0.73 9.23 -16.80
CA HIS A 260 -1.58 8.22 -16.21
C HIS A 260 -2.40 8.81 -15.04
N GLN A 261 -3.64 8.35 -14.88
CA GLN A 261 -4.59 8.91 -13.91
C GLN A 261 -4.32 8.51 -12.46
N ALA A 262 -3.52 7.47 -12.24
CA ALA A 262 -3.18 7.03 -10.89
C ALA A 262 -2.33 8.10 -10.19
N ALA A 263 -2.78 8.49 -8.99
CA ALA A 263 -2.15 9.55 -8.21
C ALA A 263 -0.65 9.26 -7.97
N SER A 264 0.18 10.29 -8.11
CA SER A 264 1.61 10.25 -7.79
C SER A 264 2.46 9.24 -8.59
N HIS A 265 1.96 8.64 -9.68
CA HIS A 265 2.72 7.68 -10.51
C HIS A 265 3.71 8.36 -11.44
N ARG A 266 4.63 9.12 -10.83
CA ARG A 266 5.68 9.90 -11.48
C ARG A 266 7.04 9.28 -11.13
N LEU A 267 7.93 9.16 -12.10
CA LEU A 267 9.31 8.72 -11.89
C LEU A 267 10.05 9.72 -11.00
N ALA A 268 10.66 9.22 -9.91
CA ALA A 268 11.30 10.05 -8.90
C ALA A 268 12.81 10.10 -9.09
N HIS A 269 13.48 8.96 -9.26
CA HIS A 269 14.94 8.91 -9.32
C HIS A 269 15.38 8.14 -10.56
N PHE A 270 16.14 8.79 -11.43
CA PHE A 270 16.51 8.19 -12.72
C PHE A 270 17.79 8.74 -13.32
N ARG A 271 18.38 8.01 -14.27
CA ARG A 271 19.57 8.41 -15.02
C ARG A 271 19.40 8.12 -16.51
N LEU A 272 19.98 8.98 -17.34
CA LEU A 272 19.98 8.84 -18.80
C LEU A 272 21.39 8.57 -19.32
N SER A 273 21.52 7.65 -20.27
CA SER A 273 22.79 7.35 -20.95
C SER A 273 22.59 7.23 -22.45
N VAL A 274 23.66 7.36 -23.22
CA VAL A 274 23.70 7.14 -24.68
C VAL A 274 24.71 6.07 -25.04
N THR A 275 24.58 5.47 -26.22
CA THR A 275 25.61 4.60 -26.81
C THR A 275 25.83 4.92 -28.28
N THR A 276 27.07 4.68 -28.73
CA THR A 276 27.50 4.79 -30.14
C THR A 276 27.77 3.43 -30.78
N ASP A 277 27.63 2.34 -30.00
CA ASP A 277 27.93 0.99 -30.48
C ASP A 277 26.99 0.61 -31.62
N ALA A 278 27.55 -0.04 -32.64
CA ALA A 278 26.80 -0.48 -33.81
C ALA A 278 26.22 -1.89 -33.61
N GLY A 279 25.09 -2.15 -34.27
CA GLY A 279 24.34 -3.40 -34.14
C GLY A 279 23.06 -3.22 -33.33
N GLU A 280 22.40 -4.34 -33.02
CA GLU A 280 21.24 -4.36 -32.13
C GLU A 280 21.63 -3.84 -30.75
N ILE A 281 20.84 -2.92 -30.18
CA ILE A 281 21.09 -2.38 -28.84
C ILE A 281 20.46 -3.34 -27.81
N PRO A 282 21.27 -4.08 -27.03
CA PRO A 282 20.75 -4.98 -26.01
C PRO A 282 20.27 -4.19 -24.78
N LEU A 283 19.44 -4.83 -23.96
CA LEU A 283 19.06 -4.30 -22.64
C LEU A 283 20.30 -4.05 -21.76
N GLY A 284 21.26 -4.98 -21.77
CA GLY A 284 22.47 -4.92 -20.95
C GLY A 284 22.18 -4.87 -19.45
N LEU A 285 23.24 -4.60 -18.67
CA LEU A 285 23.12 -4.28 -17.23
C LEU A 285 23.07 -2.75 -17.04
N PRO A 286 22.36 -2.25 -16.01
CA PRO A 286 22.43 -0.86 -15.61
C PRO A 286 23.82 -0.56 -15.03
N GLU A 287 24.18 0.71 -14.92
CA GLU A 287 25.52 1.17 -14.52
C GLU A 287 25.99 0.54 -13.21
N GLU A 288 25.08 0.48 -12.23
CA GLU A 288 25.36 -0.02 -10.88
C GLU A 288 25.76 -1.51 -10.84
N PHE A 289 25.29 -2.32 -11.81
CA PHE A 289 25.68 -3.71 -11.94
C PHE A 289 26.80 -3.90 -12.96
N ALA A 290 26.84 -3.08 -14.01
CA ALA A 290 27.87 -3.13 -15.04
C ALA A 290 29.28 -2.86 -14.47
N VAL A 291 29.40 -1.95 -13.49
CA VAL A 291 30.69 -1.66 -12.82
C VAL A 291 31.25 -2.88 -12.08
N LEU A 292 30.38 -3.77 -11.58
CA LEU A 292 30.79 -4.99 -10.86
C LEU A 292 31.49 -5.99 -11.80
N ARG A 293 31.21 -5.92 -13.11
CA ARG A 293 31.89 -6.77 -14.11
C ARG A 293 33.38 -6.45 -14.25
N SER A 294 33.78 -5.21 -13.93
CA SER A 294 35.19 -4.79 -13.93
C SER A 294 36.01 -5.42 -12.79
N ILE A 295 35.34 -6.02 -11.80
CA ILE A 295 35.99 -6.77 -10.74
C ILE A 295 36.44 -8.13 -11.31
N PRO A 296 37.74 -8.48 -11.24
CA PRO A 296 38.24 -9.78 -11.69
C PRO A 296 37.47 -10.93 -11.05
N THR A 297 37.20 -12.00 -11.80
CA THR A 297 36.37 -13.12 -11.35
C THR A 297 36.86 -13.75 -10.04
N ASP A 298 38.18 -13.84 -9.84
CA ASP A 298 38.81 -14.35 -8.60
C ASP A 298 38.71 -13.39 -7.40
N LYS A 299 38.23 -12.16 -7.62
CA LYS A 299 38.03 -11.11 -6.62
C LYS A 299 36.55 -10.81 -6.33
N ARG A 300 35.62 -11.48 -7.01
CA ARG A 300 34.18 -11.36 -6.73
C ARG A 300 33.84 -12.13 -5.47
N SER A 301 33.53 -11.41 -4.39
CA SER A 301 33.07 -11.94 -3.09
C SER A 301 31.61 -11.56 -2.81
N PRO A 302 30.94 -12.19 -1.82
CA PRO A 302 29.58 -11.83 -1.42
C PRO A 302 29.44 -10.35 -1.09
N GLU A 303 30.46 -9.76 -0.45
CA GLU A 303 30.46 -8.35 -0.06
C GLU A 303 30.57 -7.43 -1.28
N THR A 304 31.43 -7.77 -2.24
CA THR A 304 31.60 -6.96 -3.47
C THR A 304 30.39 -7.04 -4.39
N LEU A 305 29.65 -8.15 -4.37
CA LEU A 305 28.46 -8.37 -5.19
C LEU A 305 27.15 -8.17 -4.41
N ALA A 306 27.20 -7.66 -3.18
CA ALA A 306 26.06 -7.59 -2.28
C ALA A 306 24.83 -6.94 -2.94
N THR A 307 25.01 -5.77 -3.58
CA THR A 307 23.92 -5.06 -4.27
C THR A 307 23.28 -5.90 -5.38
N LEU A 308 24.07 -6.64 -6.15
CA LEU A 308 23.54 -7.50 -7.22
C LEU A 308 22.85 -8.75 -6.65
N ILE A 309 23.39 -9.32 -5.56
CA ILE A 309 22.76 -10.44 -4.85
C ILE A 309 21.41 -10.00 -4.29
N ASP A 310 21.32 -8.82 -3.66
CA ASP A 310 20.09 -8.27 -3.11
C ASP A 310 19.06 -7.97 -4.21
N TYR A 311 19.51 -7.33 -5.30
CA TYR A 311 18.66 -7.12 -6.48
C TYR A 311 18.11 -8.43 -7.03
N TRP A 312 18.96 -9.46 -7.14
CA TRP A 312 18.55 -10.77 -7.62
C TRP A 312 17.51 -11.41 -6.69
N LYS A 313 17.74 -11.42 -5.37
CA LYS A 313 16.76 -11.94 -4.40
C LYS A 313 15.40 -11.25 -4.56
N ALA A 314 15.41 -9.93 -4.74
CA ALA A 314 14.18 -9.15 -4.88
C ALA A 314 13.47 -9.38 -6.22
N SER A 315 14.20 -9.66 -7.30
CA SER A 315 13.65 -9.79 -8.67
C SER A 315 13.38 -11.22 -9.12
N ASP A 316 13.96 -12.22 -8.44
CA ASP A 316 13.87 -13.64 -8.80
C ASP A 316 12.55 -14.28 -8.31
N THR A 317 11.81 -14.87 -9.25
CA THR A 317 10.52 -15.49 -8.96
C THR A 317 10.64 -16.68 -8.01
N LYS A 318 11.69 -17.50 -8.14
CA LYS A 318 11.89 -18.68 -7.30
C LYS A 318 12.28 -18.27 -5.88
N HIS A 319 13.09 -17.22 -5.70
CA HIS A 319 13.33 -16.63 -4.38
C HIS A 319 12.02 -16.20 -3.74
N GLY A 320 11.19 -15.45 -4.47
CA GLY A 320 9.88 -15.00 -4.00
C GLY A 320 8.94 -16.14 -3.58
N GLU A 321 8.88 -17.23 -4.36
CA GLU A 321 8.10 -18.44 -4.03
C GLU A 321 8.57 -19.10 -2.74
N LEU A 322 9.89 -19.25 -2.55
CA LEU A 322 10.48 -19.83 -1.34
C LEU A 322 10.23 -18.95 -0.11
N ALA A 323 10.41 -17.64 -0.24
CA ALA A 323 10.10 -16.68 0.82
C ALA A 323 8.62 -16.72 1.20
N GLN A 324 7.71 -16.82 0.22
CA GLN A 324 6.28 -16.97 0.46
C GLN A 324 5.92 -18.30 1.12
N ALA A 325 6.61 -19.40 0.80
CA ALA A 325 6.43 -20.69 1.47
C ALA A 325 6.79 -20.59 2.96
N VAL A 326 7.91 -19.94 3.30
CA VAL A 326 8.30 -19.66 4.68
C VAL A 326 7.24 -18.81 5.38
N ALA A 327 6.82 -17.69 4.77
CA ALA A 327 5.81 -16.80 5.34
C ALA A 327 4.46 -17.51 5.57
N THR A 328 4.08 -18.41 4.66
CA THR A 328 2.86 -19.21 4.78
C THR A 328 2.96 -20.22 5.92
N ALA A 329 4.07 -20.95 6.04
CA ALA A 329 4.29 -21.91 7.13
C ALA A 329 4.42 -21.25 8.51
N LYS A 330 4.85 -19.97 8.57
CA LYS A 330 4.91 -19.18 9.81
C LYS A 330 3.54 -18.78 10.37
N LYS A 331 2.49 -18.76 9.54
CA LYS A 331 1.15 -18.42 10.02
C LYS A 331 0.71 -19.44 11.08
N PRO A 332 0.15 -19.02 12.22
CA PRO A 332 -0.33 -19.95 13.23
C PRO A 332 -1.49 -20.79 12.68
N LEU A 333 -1.71 -21.95 13.29
CA LEU A 333 -2.91 -22.74 12.99
C LEU A 333 -4.17 -21.93 13.30
N GLU A 334 -5.11 -21.93 12.37
CA GLU A 334 -6.41 -21.28 12.56
C GLU A 334 -7.10 -21.82 13.84
N PRO A 335 -7.77 -20.97 14.63
CA PRO A 335 -8.51 -21.42 15.81
C PRO A 335 -9.60 -22.44 15.46
N ASP A 336 -9.89 -23.36 16.39
CA ASP A 336 -11.04 -24.25 16.23
C ASP A 336 -12.34 -23.42 16.30
N ALA A 337 -13.19 -23.55 15.28
CA ALA A 337 -14.41 -22.74 15.14
C ALA A 337 -15.43 -23.03 16.25
N GLU A 338 -15.56 -24.29 16.67
CA GLU A 338 -16.48 -24.70 17.73
C GLU A 338 -16.00 -24.18 19.09
N LEU A 339 -14.72 -24.37 19.40
CA LEU A 339 -14.11 -23.86 20.62
C LEU A 339 -14.22 -22.32 20.70
N THR A 340 -13.98 -21.62 19.58
CA THR A 340 -14.13 -20.17 19.50
C THR A 340 -15.57 -19.73 19.78
N LYS A 341 -16.56 -20.46 19.25
CA LYS A 341 -17.99 -20.21 19.53
C LYS A 341 -18.33 -20.43 21.01
N LEU A 342 -17.81 -21.50 21.61
CA LEU A 342 -18.02 -21.81 23.03
C LEU A 342 -17.38 -20.74 23.93
N GLN A 343 -16.16 -20.29 23.60
CA GLN A 343 -15.47 -19.20 24.31
C GLN A 343 -16.24 -17.88 24.22
N ALA A 344 -16.80 -17.55 23.05
CA ALA A 344 -17.65 -16.36 22.90
C ALA A 344 -18.95 -16.46 23.73
N GLN A 345 -19.54 -17.65 23.81
CA GLN A 345 -20.71 -17.90 24.66
C GLN A 345 -20.36 -17.80 26.14
N ILE A 346 -19.22 -18.33 26.58
CA ILE A 346 -18.70 -18.19 27.95
C ILE A 346 -18.54 -16.70 28.28
N ALA A 347 -17.85 -15.93 27.44
CA ALA A 347 -17.64 -14.49 27.67
C ALA A 347 -18.95 -13.69 27.73
N SER A 348 -19.97 -14.10 26.96
CA SER A 348 -21.31 -13.52 27.06
C SER A 348 -22.01 -13.91 28.36
N LEU A 349 -21.86 -15.17 28.77
CA LEU A 349 -22.51 -15.70 29.96
C LEU A 349 -21.84 -15.23 31.24
N GLU A 350 -20.55 -14.89 31.26
CA GLU A 350 -19.84 -14.33 32.43
C GLU A 350 -20.41 -13.00 32.91
N LYS A 351 -21.04 -12.24 32.00
CA LYS A 351 -21.72 -10.99 32.34
C LYS A 351 -22.98 -11.29 33.15
N GLU A 352 -23.11 -10.69 34.33
CA GLU A 352 -24.28 -10.84 35.20
C GLU A 352 -25.58 -10.49 34.47
N THR A 353 -26.68 -11.10 34.91
CA THR A 353 -28.02 -10.76 34.39
C THR A 353 -28.29 -9.27 34.63
N PRO A 354 -28.42 -8.46 33.56
CA PRO A 354 -28.68 -7.03 33.70
C PRO A 354 -30.08 -6.82 34.28
N ASP A 355 -30.28 -5.67 34.95
CA ASP A 355 -31.60 -5.27 35.41
C ASP A 355 -32.59 -5.17 34.22
N ASP A 356 -33.84 -5.56 34.48
CA ASP A 356 -34.91 -5.48 33.50
C ASP A 356 -35.09 -4.04 32.97
N ALA A 357 -35.11 -3.89 31.64
CA ALA A 357 -35.16 -2.57 31.01
C ALA A 357 -36.41 -1.76 31.42
N LYS A 358 -37.55 -2.43 31.59
CA LYS A 358 -38.79 -1.78 32.04
C LYS A 358 -38.72 -1.38 33.51
N LEU A 359 -38.07 -2.18 34.36
CA LEU A 359 -37.79 -1.81 35.74
C LEU A 359 -36.89 -0.56 35.80
N LEU A 360 -35.80 -0.54 35.02
CA LEU A 360 -34.92 0.64 34.95
C LEU A 360 -35.69 1.89 34.50
N GLN A 361 -36.55 1.76 33.48
CA GLN A 361 -37.40 2.85 33.02
C GLN A 361 -38.38 3.32 34.11
N LEU A 362 -39.01 2.40 34.86
CA LEU A 362 -39.92 2.77 35.95
C LEU A 362 -39.20 3.48 37.10
N ARG A 363 -37.97 3.06 37.42
CA ARG A 363 -37.11 3.75 38.41
C ARG A 363 -36.82 5.18 37.97
N LEU A 364 -36.42 5.37 36.70
CA LEU A 364 -36.18 6.70 36.12
C LEU A 364 -37.45 7.56 36.16
N ASN A 365 -38.59 7.00 35.76
CA ASN A 365 -39.88 7.70 35.78
C ASN A 365 -40.31 8.09 37.19
N ALA A 366 -40.08 7.23 38.20
CA ALA A 366 -40.39 7.53 39.59
C ALA A 366 -39.55 8.71 40.12
N THR A 367 -38.26 8.76 39.81
CA THR A 367 -37.38 9.88 40.15
C THR A 367 -37.81 11.17 39.46
N ALA A 368 -38.11 11.11 38.16
CA ALA A 368 -38.58 12.26 37.39
C ALA A 368 -39.91 12.79 37.93
N SER A 369 -40.85 11.90 38.22
CA SER A 369 -42.17 12.24 38.76
C SER A 369 -42.10 12.81 40.19
N ALA A 370 -41.21 12.30 41.05
CA ALA A 370 -40.96 12.90 42.36
C ALA A 370 -40.44 14.34 42.25
N THR A 371 -39.53 14.58 41.30
CA THR A 371 -39.01 15.93 41.03
C THR A 371 -40.11 16.90 40.56
N GLN A 372 -41.05 16.41 39.75
CA GLN A 372 -42.21 17.17 39.30
C GLN A 372 -43.16 17.53 40.45
N LEU A 373 -43.31 16.64 41.44
CA LEU A 373 -44.11 16.87 42.64
C LEU A 373 -43.51 17.91 43.59
N ASP A 374 -42.19 17.90 43.75
CA ASP A 374 -41.48 18.87 44.60
C ASP A 374 -41.49 20.28 43.98
N ASN A 375 -41.70 20.39 42.66
CA ASN A 375 -41.68 21.64 41.92
C ASN A 375 -42.98 21.90 41.12
N PRO A 376 -44.16 21.91 41.76
CA PRO A 376 -45.45 21.89 41.06
C PRO A 376 -45.68 23.16 40.21
N ARG A 377 -45.09 24.30 40.62
CA ARG A 377 -45.16 25.56 39.87
C ARG A 377 -44.30 25.53 38.61
N LEU A 378 -43.13 24.90 38.68
CA LEU A 378 -42.23 24.75 37.53
C LEU A 378 -42.80 23.76 36.52
N THR A 379 -43.29 22.61 36.99
CA THR A 379 -43.95 21.59 36.16
C THR A 379 -45.16 22.18 35.44
N LEU A 380 -46.03 22.91 36.15
CA LEU A 380 -47.19 23.54 35.53
C LEU A 380 -46.80 24.62 34.51
N ALA A 381 -45.76 25.41 34.77
CA ALA A 381 -45.24 26.39 33.82
C ALA A 381 -44.65 25.73 32.57
N GLN A 382 -43.94 24.61 32.73
CA GLN A 382 -43.40 23.80 31.63
C GLN A 382 -44.53 23.17 30.79
N ASP A 383 -45.56 22.59 31.42
CA ASP A 383 -46.71 22.00 30.74
C ASP A 383 -47.51 23.05 29.97
N LEU A 384 -47.75 24.23 30.57
CA LEU A 384 -48.38 25.36 29.89
C LEU A 384 -47.54 25.86 28.72
N THR A 385 -46.21 25.94 28.88
CA THR A 385 -45.29 26.32 27.81
C THR A 385 -45.30 25.29 26.68
N TRP A 386 -45.34 24.00 26.99
CA TRP A 386 -45.41 22.91 26.01
C TRP A 386 -46.75 22.89 25.27
N ALA A 387 -47.87 23.09 25.99
CA ALA A 387 -49.20 23.21 25.41
C ALA A 387 -49.35 24.46 24.54
N LEU A 388 -48.72 25.58 24.92
CA LEU A 388 -48.69 26.80 24.12
C LEU A 388 -47.86 26.58 22.84
N ILE A 389 -46.64 26.05 22.95
CA ILE A 389 -45.75 25.78 21.80
C ILE A 389 -46.37 24.80 20.80
N ASN A 390 -47.13 23.81 21.26
CA ASN A 390 -47.80 22.82 20.41
C ASN A 390 -49.25 23.18 20.08
N SER A 391 -49.73 24.37 20.46
CA SER A 391 -51.04 24.83 20.06
C SER A 391 -51.00 25.35 18.62
N PRO A 392 -52.06 25.12 17.81
CA PRO A 392 -52.13 25.66 16.45
C PRO A 392 -51.96 27.18 16.39
N ALA A 393 -52.43 27.92 17.40
CA ALA A 393 -52.32 29.37 17.46
C ALA A 393 -50.87 29.91 17.61
N PHE A 394 -49.95 29.10 18.14
CA PHE A 394 -48.54 29.48 18.29
C PHE A 394 -47.67 29.00 17.11
N LEU A 395 -48.00 27.83 16.53
CA LEU A 395 -47.32 27.27 15.35
C LEU A 395 -47.66 28.00 14.03
N PHE A 396 -48.74 28.78 13.99
CA PHE A 396 -49.20 29.52 12.80
C PHE A 396 -49.19 31.05 12.97
N ASN A 397 -48.36 31.58 13.87
CA ASN A 397 -48.14 33.03 13.96
C ASN A 397 -47.10 33.44 12.89
N HIS A 398 -47.57 33.77 11.68
CA HIS A 398 -46.83 34.54 10.67
C HIS A 398 -47.18 36.02 10.76
#